data_AF-A0A2V3I3B4-F1
#
_entry.id   AF-A0A2V3I3B4-F1
#
_cell.length_a   1.000
_cell.length_b   1.000
_cell.length_c   1.000
_cell.angle_alpha   90.00
_cell.angle_beta   90.00
_cell.angle_gamma   90.00
#
_symmetry.space_group_name_H-M   'P 1'
#
loop_
_entity.id
_entity.type
_entity.pdbx_description
1 polymer ?
#
loop_
_entity_poly.entity_id
_entity_poly.type
_entity_poly.pdbx_seq_one_letter_code
_entity_poly.pdbx_strand_id
1 'polypeptide(L)'
;MGGEVEQASLRRDEAAAATELGYVFTFLLGLLFLSLFSVWTWDLESSRQKTWTAEAMDQNLDAVAAAVERADSASHLGENVTYAEPVPLLLSQATRLELRMLLDDEGLLLQDGSREFTSRRPISAGASTNHTGEVSLNGIDTVWVVLDGGEVRLQVAQPGI
;
A
#
# COMPACT_ATOMS: atom_id res chain seq x y z
N MET A 1 78.47 -35.80 34.32
CA MET A 1 78.39 -35.95 32.85
C MET A 1 76.98 -35.53 32.46
N GLY A 2 76.88 -34.39 31.78
CA GLY A 2 75.63 -33.75 31.43
C GLY A 2 75.20 -34.03 29.99
N GLY A 3 74.00 -33.52 29.67
CA GLY A 3 73.39 -33.49 28.35
C GLY A 3 71.93 -33.96 28.47
N GLU A 4 70.91 -33.26 28.01
CA GLU A 4 70.77 -31.94 27.42
C GLU A 4 69.26 -31.66 27.55
N VAL A 5 68.85 -30.54 28.13
CA VAL A 5 67.43 -30.16 28.16
C VAL A 5 67.10 -29.62 26.77
N GLU A 6 66.37 -30.40 25.98
CA GLU A 6 65.87 -29.96 24.67
C GLU A 6 64.96 -28.74 24.88
N GLN A 7 65.49 -27.54 24.62
CA GLN A 7 64.69 -26.33 24.62
C GLN A 7 63.75 -26.39 23.43
N ALA A 8 62.47 -26.65 23.69
CA ALA A 8 61.42 -26.51 22.71
C ALA A 8 61.41 -25.05 22.22
N SER A 9 62.00 -24.80 21.05
CA SER A 9 61.96 -23.48 20.43
C SER A 9 60.51 -23.15 20.09
N LEU A 10 59.97 -22.08 20.69
CA LEU A 10 58.72 -21.48 20.26
C LEU A 10 58.97 -20.81 18.91
N ARG A 11 58.83 -21.59 17.83
CA ARG A 11 58.85 -21.08 16.46
C ARG A 11 57.59 -20.23 16.28
N ARG A 12 57.74 -18.91 16.21
CA ARG A 12 56.64 -18.00 15.88
C ARG A 12 56.23 -18.27 14.43
N ASP A 13 55.13 -18.98 14.26
CA ASP A 13 54.61 -19.34 12.95
C ASP A 13 53.74 -18.18 12.42
N GLU A 14 54.41 -17.11 11.97
CA GLU A 14 53.74 -15.90 11.45
C GLU A 14 52.88 -16.18 10.21
N ALA A 15 53.23 -17.20 9.43
CA ALA A 15 52.46 -17.63 8.26
C ALA A 15 51.11 -18.25 8.62
N ALA A 16 51.04 -19.04 9.69
CA ALA A 16 49.78 -19.59 10.21
C ALA A 16 48.89 -18.47 10.78
N ALA A 17 49.46 -17.56 11.57
CA ALA A 17 48.74 -16.41 12.11
C ALA A 17 48.20 -15.45 11.03
N ALA A 18 48.96 -15.22 9.94
CA ALA A 18 48.51 -14.41 8.81
C ALA A 18 47.32 -15.05 8.06
N THR A 19 47.28 -16.38 7.98
CA THR A 19 46.18 -17.11 7.34
C THR A 19 44.91 -17.04 8.19
N GLU A 20 45.03 -17.19 9.52
CA GLU A 20 43.92 -17.01 10.46
C GLU A 20 43.36 -15.58 10.42
N LEU A 21 44.23 -14.57 10.30
CA LEU A 21 43.82 -13.17 10.15
C LEU A 21 43.07 -12.93 8.83
N GLY A 22 43.44 -13.64 7.77
CA GLY A 22 42.74 -13.61 6.48
C GLY A 22 41.30 -14.13 6.60
N TYR A 23 41.08 -15.24 7.31
CA TYR A 23 39.73 -15.76 7.55
C TYR A 23 38.87 -14.80 8.37
N VAL A 24 39.42 -14.22 9.43
CA VAL A 24 38.72 -13.22 10.24
C VAL A 24 38.38 -12.00 9.38
N PHE A 25 39.31 -11.52 8.55
CA PHE A 25 39.06 -10.40 7.66
C PHE A 25 37.96 -10.70 6.65
N THR A 26 38.00 -11.83 5.95
CA THR A 26 36.96 -12.21 4.98
C THR A 26 35.60 -12.40 5.66
N PHE A 27 35.57 -12.97 6.87
CA PHE A 27 34.35 -13.09 7.65
C PHE A 27 33.76 -11.73 8.02
N LEU A 28 34.58 -10.82 8.56
CA LEU A 28 34.14 -9.47 8.92
C LEU A 28 33.72 -8.66 7.69
N LEU A 29 34.42 -8.82 6.57
CA LEU A 29 34.04 -8.22 5.29
C LEU A 29 32.68 -8.75 4.80
N GLY A 30 32.44 -10.05 4.97
CA GLY A 30 31.15 -10.67 4.69
C GLY A 30 30.03 -10.13 5.57
N LEU A 31 30.27 -9.98 6.88
CA LEU A 31 29.30 -9.38 7.81
C LEU A 31 29.02 -7.92 7.46
N LEU A 32 30.04 -7.16 7.05
CA LEU A 32 29.86 -5.78 6.61
C LEU A 32 28.97 -5.72 5.35
N PHE A 33 29.26 -6.53 4.34
CA PHE A 33 28.45 -6.58 3.13
C PHE A 33 27.02 -7.04 3.39
N LEU A 34 26.83 -8.05 4.25
CA LEU A 34 25.50 -8.53 4.62
C LEU A 34 24.70 -7.43 5.34
N SER A 35 25.34 -6.67 6.22
CA SER A 35 24.70 -5.56 6.93
C SER A 35 24.27 -4.45 5.98
N LEU A 36 25.16 -4.05 5.06
CA LEU A 36 24.85 -3.05 4.03
C LEU A 36 23.72 -3.52 3.10
N PHE A 37 23.78 -4.78 2.66
CA PHE A 37 22.74 -5.37 1.82
C PHE A 37 21.39 -5.44 2.52
N SER A 38 21.36 -5.72 3.83
CA SER A 38 20.13 -5.77 4.61
C SER A 38 19.43 -4.42 4.69
N VAL A 39 20.18 -3.34 4.97
CA VAL A 39 19.62 -1.98 5.02
C VAL A 39 19.12 -1.56 3.65
N TRP A 40 19.91 -1.80 2.60
CA TRP A 40 19.52 -1.46 1.24
C TRP A 40 18.25 -2.20 0.78
N THR A 41 18.14 -3.49 1.09
CA THR A 41 16.95 -4.29 0.74
C THR A 41 15.71 -3.78 1.46
N TRP A 42 15.84 -3.39 2.73
CA TRP A 42 14.75 -2.79 3.49
C TRP A 42 14.24 -1.48 2.87
N ASP A 43 15.17 -0.60 2.46
CA ASP A 43 14.80 0.67 1.82
C ASP A 43 14.09 0.46 0.47
N LEU A 44 14.54 -0.53 -0.32
CA LEU A 44 13.85 -0.91 -1.56
C LEU A 44 12.44 -1.42 -1.31
N GLU A 45 12.26 -2.28 -0.31
CA GLU A 45 10.94 -2.81 0.03
C GLU A 45 10.00 -1.69 0.50
N SER A 46 10.49 -0.82 1.39
CA SER A 46 9.74 0.33 1.89
C SER A 46 9.30 1.28 0.78
N SER A 47 10.20 1.60 -0.16
CA SER A 47 9.86 2.48 -1.30
C SER A 47 8.83 1.85 -2.23
N ARG A 48 8.97 0.55 -2.54
CA ARG A 48 7.98 -0.18 -3.36
C ARG A 48 6.63 -0.23 -2.67
N GLN A 49 6.58 -0.56 -1.39
CA GLN A 49 5.34 -0.60 -0.64
C GLN A 49 4.61 0.75 -0.71
N LYS A 50 5.32 1.87 -0.57
CA LYS A 50 4.73 3.21 -0.70
C LYS A 50 4.16 3.46 -2.09
N THR A 51 4.92 3.14 -3.15
CA THR A 51 4.44 3.31 -4.54
C THR A 51 3.22 2.45 -4.83
N TRP A 52 3.24 1.18 -4.44
CA TRP A 52 2.09 0.28 -4.62
C TRP A 52 0.87 0.73 -3.83
N THR A 53 1.07 1.28 -2.63
CA THR A 53 -0.01 1.82 -1.81
C THR A 53 -0.65 3.02 -2.51
N ALA A 54 0.15 3.98 -2.97
CA ALA A 54 -0.35 5.15 -3.69
C ALA A 54 -1.08 4.77 -4.99
N GLU A 55 -0.52 3.85 -5.78
CA GLU A 55 -1.13 3.36 -7.02
C GLU A 55 -2.48 2.68 -6.77
N ALA A 56 -2.55 1.80 -5.76
CA ALA A 56 -3.80 1.12 -5.43
C ALA A 56 -4.88 2.08 -4.88
N MET A 57 -4.47 3.13 -4.16
CA MET A 57 -5.37 4.21 -3.73
C MET A 57 -5.93 4.98 -4.93
N ASP A 58 -5.08 5.30 -5.92
CA ASP A 58 -5.48 6.01 -7.13
C ASP A 58 -6.42 5.14 -8.00
N GLN A 59 -6.12 3.86 -8.15
CA GLN A 59 -6.97 2.90 -8.87
C GLN A 59 -8.33 2.70 -8.19
N ASN A 60 -8.39 2.64 -6.86
CA ASN A 60 -9.68 2.58 -6.15
C ASN A 60 -10.52 3.83 -6.42
N LEU A 61 -9.88 4.99 -6.36
CA LEU A 61 -10.55 6.25 -6.60
C LEU A 61 -11.09 6.34 -8.04
N ASP A 62 -10.30 5.92 -9.03
CA ASP A 62 -10.73 5.84 -10.43
C ASP A 62 -11.85 4.83 -10.65
N ALA A 63 -11.77 3.65 -10.02
CA ALA A 63 -12.79 2.60 -10.15
C ALA A 63 -14.14 3.05 -9.59
N VAL A 64 -14.14 3.67 -8.41
CA VAL A 64 -15.37 4.18 -7.78
C VAL A 64 -15.92 5.38 -8.56
N ALA A 65 -15.07 6.31 -8.99
CA ALA A 65 -15.51 7.44 -9.82
C ALA A 65 -16.14 6.95 -11.14
N ALA A 66 -15.54 5.96 -11.81
CA ALA A 66 -16.10 5.39 -13.02
C ALA A 66 -17.45 4.69 -12.79
N ALA A 67 -17.66 4.09 -11.61
CA ALA A 67 -18.95 3.50 -11.24
C ALA A 67 -20.01 4.57 -10.96
N VAL A 68 -19.63 5.70 -10.35
CA VAL A 68 -20.50 6.89 -10.19
C VAL A 68 -20.95 7.41 -11.56
N GLU A 69 -20.02 7.59 -12.51
CA GLU A 69 -20.35 8.03 -13.87
C GLU A 69 -21.29 7.06 -14.61
N ARG A 70 -21.18 5.75 -14.35
CA ARG A 70 -22.11 4.74 -14.88
C ARG A 70 -23.49 4.85 -14.24
N ALA A 71 -23.55 5.11 -12.93
CA ALA A 71 -24.80 5.37 -12.24
C ALA A 71 -25.50 6.63 -12.79
N ASP A 72 -24.75 7.71 -13.01
CA ASP A 72 -25.24 8.93 -13.66
C ASP A 72 -25.75 8.67 -15.07
N SER A 73 -24.98 7.92 -15.86
CA SER A 73 -25.41 7.53 -17.20
C SER A 73 -26.72 6.72 -17.17
N ALA A 74 -26.91 5.88 -16.15
CA ALA A 74 -28.15 5.11 -15.98
C ALA A 74 -29.35 6.00 -15.62
N SER A 75 -29.14 7.13 -14.94
CA SER A 75 -30.21 8.08 -14.61
C SER A 75 -30.93 8.64 -15.85
N HIS A 76 -30.25 8.70 -17.00
CA HIS A 76 -30.83 9.14 -18.27
C HIS A 76 -31.85 8.15 -18.87
N LEU A 77 -31.94 6.92 -18.33
CA LEU A 77 -32.87 5.90 -18.83
C LEU A 77 -34.31 6.10 -18.34
N GLY A 78 -34.54 6.94 -17.32
CA GLY A 78 -35.87 7.30 -16.84
C GLY A 78 -35.89 7.78 -15.39
N GLU A 79 -37.01 8.38 -14.98
CA GLU A 79 -37.15 9.04 -13.67
C GLU A 79 -37.12 8.10 -12.45
N ASN A 80 -37.30 6.79 -12.66
CA ASN A 80 -37.44 5.81 -11.58
C ASN A 80 -36.45 4.63 -11.72
N VAL A 81 -35.28 4.91 -12.29
CA VAL A 81 -34.23 3.91 -12.52
C VAL A 81 -33.43 3.72 -11.24
N THR A 82 -33.28 2.46 -10.83
CA THR A 82 -32.36 2.06 -9.77
C THR A 82 -31.11 1.43 -10.38
N TYR A 83 -29.95 1.78 -9.85
CA TYR A 83 -28.66 1.19 -10.24
C TYR A 83 -27.90 0.78 -8.99
N ALA A 84 -27.17 -0.33 -9.06
CA ALA A 84 -26.30 -0.77 -7.98
C ALA A 84 -25.08 -1.48 -8.58
N GLU A 85 -23.89 -1.00 -8.25
CA GLU A 85 -22.64 -1.59 -8.69
C GLU A 85 -21.70 -1.84 -7.50
N PRO A 86 -21.22 -3.08 -7.28
CA PRO A 86 -20.15 -3.35 -6.34
C PRO A 86 -18.80 -3.01 -6.97
N VAL A 87 -18.03 -2.16 -6.29
CA VAL A 87 -16.67 -1.79 -6.67
C VAL A 87 -15.69 -2.45 -5.72
N PRO A 88 -14.91 -3.45 -6.18
CA PRO A 88 -13.90 -4.09 -5.35
C PRO A 88 -12.74 -3.12 -5.06
N LEU A 89 -12.23 -3.16 -3.84
CA LEU A 89 -11.14 -2.29 -3.40
C LEU A 89 -9.81 -3.04 -3.35
N LEU A 90 -8.78 -2.37 -3.83
CA LEU A 90 -7.38 -2.69 -3.56
C LEU A 90 -7.03 -2.16 -2.16
N LEU A 91 -6.22 -2.87 -1.38
CA LEU A 91 -5.80 -2.48 -0.02
C LEU A 91 -6.87 -2.51 1.09
N SER A 92 -7.97 -3.25 0.96
CA SER A 92 -8.97 -3.41 2.03
C SER A 92 -8.41 -3.82 3.40
N GLN A 93 -7.33 -4.59 3.36
CA GLN A 93 -6.55 -5.04 4.53
C GLN A 93 -5.63 -3.97 5.16
N ALA A 94 -5.42 -2.82 4.52
CA ALA A 94 -4.54 -1.75 4.99
C ALA A 94 -5.23 -0.81 6.00
N THR A 95 -5.82 -1.38 7.05
CA THR A 95 -6.62 -0.67 8.07
C THR A 95 -5.88 0.45 8.82
N ARG A 96 -4.54 0.44 8.79
CA ARG A 96 -3.70 1.45 9.45
C ARG A 96 -3.72 2.81 8.77
N LEU A 97 -4.15 2.89 7.51
CA LEU A 97 -4.18 4.14 6.75
C LEU A 97 -5.43 4.98 7.05
N GLU A 98 -6.43 4.38 7.70
CA GLU A 98 -7.68 5.06 8.06
C GLU A 98 -8.35 5.74 6.85
N LEU A 99 -8.34 5.05 5.71
CA LEU A 99 -8.83 5.60 4.45
C LEU A 99 -10.34 5.86 4.50
N ARG A 100 -10.73 6.97 3.89
CA ARG A 100 -12.12 7.42 3.74
C ARG A 100 -12.35 7.88 2.31
N MET A 101 -13.49 7.49 1.74
CA MET A 101 -14.04 8.14 0.56
C MET A 101 -15.24 9.00 0.92
N LEU A 102 -15.30 10.19 0.34
CA LEU A 102 -16.41 11.13 0.42
C LEU A 102 -16.86 11.46 -1.00
N LEU A 103 -18.14 11.25 -1.28
CA LEU A 103 -18.79 11.63 -2.52
C LEU A 103 -19.69 12.85 -2.24
N ASP A 104 -19.47 13.91 -3.00
CA ASP A 104 -20.28 15.12 -3.02
C ASP A 104 -20.46 15.60 -4.48
N ASP A 105 -21.26 16.63 -4.70
CA ASP A 105 -21.51 17.18 -6.04
C ASP A 105 -20.26 17.83 -6.67
N GLU A 106 -19.18 18.05 -5.93
CA GLU A 106 -17.89 18.51 -6.48
C GLU A 106 -17.04 17.35 -7.01
N GLY A 107 -17.29 16.13 -6.52
CA GLY A 107 -16.61 14.92 -6.94
C GLY A 107 -16.40 13.88 -5.85
N LEU A 108 -15.52 12.94 -6.15
CA LEU A 108 -15.10 11.88 -5.25
C LEU A 108 -13.75 12.22 -4.63
N LEU A 109 -13.71 12.32 -3.30
CA LEU A 109 -12.52 12.58 -2.50
C LEU A 109 -12.07 11.30 -1.80
N LEU A 110 -10.79 10.95 -1.91
CA LEU A 110 -10.12 9.93 -1.09
C LEU A 110 -9.13 10.61 -0.16
N GLN A 111 -9.22 10.30 1.13
CA GLN A 111 -8.39 10.91 2.19
C GLN A 111 -7.94 9.84 3.20
N ASP A 112 -6.72 9.98 3.71
CA ASP A 112 -6.21 9.19 4.84
C ASP A 112 -6.52 9.82 6.20
N GLY A 113 -6.34 9.05 7.29
CA GLY A 113 -6.66 9.54 8.64
C GLY A 113 -5.84 10.76 9.08
N SER A 114 -4.59 10.87 8.63
CA SER A 114 -3.72 12.02 8.90
C SER A 114 -4.06 13.25 8.04
N ARG A 115 -4.84 13.08 6.97
CA ARG A 115 -5.14 14.07 5.93
C ARG A 115 -3.92 14.54 5.14
N GLU A 116 -2.80 13.83 5.22
CA GLU A 116 -1.61 14.13 4.43
C GLU A 116 -1.77 13.65 2.99
N PHE A 117 -2.45 12.52 2.80
CA PHE A 117 -2.88 12.08 1.48
C PHE A 117 -4.32 12.52 1.22
N THR A 118 -4.49 13.35 0.20
CA THR A 118 -5.81 13.75 -0.28
C THR A 118 -5.79 13.77 -1.81
N SER A 119 -6.65 12.98 -2.44
CA SER A 119 -6.82 12.94 -3.89
C SER A 119 -8.29 13.07 -4.24
N ARG A 120 -8.60 13.85 -5.28
CA ARG A 120 -9.98 14.10 -5.72
C ARG A 120 -10.11 13.79 -7.20
N ARG A 121 -11.22 13.14 -7.56
CA ARG A 121 -11.68 12.99 -8.94
C ARG A 121 -12.94 13.81 -9.14
N PRO A 122 -12.96 14.74 -10.11
CA PRO A 122 -14.20 15.38 -10.48
C PRO A 122 -15.14 14.33 -11.08
N ILE A 123 -16.43 14.49 -10.80
CA ILE A 123 -17.50 13.76 -11.49
C ILE A 123 -18.16 14.71 -12.47
N SER A 124 -18.70 14.17 -13.55
CA SER A 124 -19.27 14.95 -14.63
C SER A 124 -20.57 15.62 -14.16
N ALA A 125 -20.65 16.95 -14.30
CA ALA A 125 -21.84 17.73 -13.94
C ALA A 125 -23.00 17.57 -14.96
N GLY A 126 -23.03 16.47 -15.72
CA GLY A 126 -23.94 16.26 -16.84
C GLY A 126 -25.28 15.63 -16.47
N ALA A 127 -25.35 14.92 -15.34
CA ALA A 127 -26.56 14.29 -14.85
C ALA A 127 -27.31 15.19 -13.86
N SER A 128 -28.65 15.05 -13.80
CA SER A 128 -29.49 15.75 -12.81
C SER A 128 -29.52 15.04 -11.45
N THR A 129 -28.50 14.22 -11.18
CA THR A 129 -28.35 13.43 -9.96
C THR A 129 -27.65 14.25 -8.89
N ASN A 130 -28.01 13.99 -7.64
CA ASN A 130 -27.25 14.49 -6.49
C ASN A 130 -26.29 13.41 -6.02
N HIS A 131 -25.15 13.83 -5.49
CA HIS A 131 -24.07 12.95 -5.07
C HIS A 131 -23.84 13.06 -3.58
N THR A 132 -23.93 11.93 -2.87
CA THR A 132 -23.73 11.91 -1.42
C THR A 132 -23.01 10.64 -0.97
N GLY A 133 -22.50 10.67 0.25
CA GLY A 133 -22.08 9.47 0.94
C GLY A 133 -20.63 9.51 1.39
N GLU A 134 -20.40 8.84 2.50
CA GLU A 134 -19.11 8.76 3.13
C GLU A 134 -18.90 7.33 3.60
N VAL A 135 -17.79 6.73 3.19
CA VAL A 135 -17.44 5.36 3.53
C VAL A 135 -16.02 5.30 4.07
N SER A 136 -15.85 4.65 5.23
CA SER A 136 -14.53 4.23 5.69
C SER A 136 -14.14 2.97 4.94
N LEU A 137 -12.94 2.96 4.36
CA LEU A 137 -12.43 1.82 3.61
C LEU A 137 -11.73 0.78 4.52
N ASN A 138 -11.74 1.01 5.84
CA ASN A 138 -11.04 0.18 6.80
C ASN A 138 -11.69 -1.20 6.91
N GLY A 139 -11.00 -2.23 6.40
CA GLY A 139 -11.43 -3.61 6.54
C GLY A 139 -12.65 -3.95 5.69
N ILE A 140 -12.94 -3.16 4.65
CA ILE A 140 -13.99 -3.45 3.67
C ILE A 140 -13.36 -3.75 2.31
N ASP A 141 -13.84 -4.80 1.66
CA ASP A 141 -13.33 -5.25 0.35
C ASP A 141 -14.10 -4.65 -0.82
N THR A 142 -15.23 -3.99 -0.54
CA THR A 142 -16.15 -3.52 -1.56
C THR A 142 -16.88 -2.27 -1.09
N VAL A 143 -16.99 -1.30 -1.99
CA VAL A 143 -17.92 -0.16 -1.87
C VAL A 143 -19.00 -0.34 -2.91
N TRP A 144 -20.23 -0.06 -2.53
CA TRP A 144 -21.37 -0.06 -3.43
C TRP A 144 -21.67 1.37 -3.87
N VAL A 145 -21.77 1.55 -5.19
CA VAL A 145 -22.32 2.76 -5.80
C VAL A 145 -23.77 2.49 -6.15
N VAL A 146 -24.68 3.33 -5.66
CA VAL A 146 -26.12 3.09 -5.76
C VAL A 146 -26.81 4.34 -6.31
N LEU A 147 -27.60 4.20 -7.36
CA LEU A 147 -28.57 5.19 -7.79
C LEU A 147 -29.95 4.76 -7.28
N ASP A 148 -30.61 5.63 -6.54
CA ASP A 148 -32.01 5.47 -6.17
C ASP A 148 -32.66 6.85 -6.03
N GLY A 149 -33.87 7.03 -6.59
CA GLY A 149 -34.61 8.30 -6.49
C GLY A 149 -33.87 9.55 -7.00
N GLY A 150 -32.94 9.40 -7.96
CA GLY A 150 -32.12 10.51 -8.47
C GLY A 150 -30.92 10.89 -7.59
N GLU A 151 -30.61 10.10 -6.56
CA GLU A 151 -29.43 10.26 -5.72
C GLU A 151 -28.44 9.12 -5.98
N VAL A 152 -27.20 9.49 -6.32
CA VAL A 152 -26.07 8.56 -6.37
C VAL A 152 -25.34 8.60 -5.03
N ARG A 153 -25.24 7.44 -4.37
CA ARG A 153 -24.66 7.32 -3.04
C ARG A 153 -23.65 6.20 -2.91
N LEU A 154 -22.64 6.44 -2.07
CA LEU A 154 -21.70 5.42 -1.62
C LEU A 154 -22.23 4.72 -0.37
N GLN A 155 -22.13 3.40 -0.33
CA GLN A 155 -22.43 2.62 0.87
C GLN A 155 -21.58 1.34 0.96
N VAL A 156 -21.49 0.77 2.15
CA VAL A 156 -20.74 -0.48 2.40
C VAL A 156 -21.64 -1.72 2.27
N ALA A 157 -22.91 -1.60 2.66
CA ALA A 157 -23.86 -2.70 2.59
C ALA A 157 -24.35 -2.91 1.16
N GLN A 158 -24.66 -4.16 0.81
CA GLN A 158 -25.35 -4.44 -0.46
C GLN A 158 -26.77 -3.86 -0.43
N PRO A 159 -27.22 -3.16 -1.48
CA PRO A 159 -28.61 -2.71 -1.59
C PRO A 159 -29.59 -3.88 -1.62
N GLY A 160 -30.73 -3.74 -0.93
CA GLY A 160 -31.85 -4.70 -1.02
C GLY A 160 -31.73 -5.95 -0.14
N ILE A 161 -30.85 -5.96 0.86
CA ILE A 161 -30.81 -6.96 1.95
C ILE A 161 -31.52 -6.40 3.18
#